data_AF-A0A356NV15-F1
#
_entry.id   AF-A0A356NV15-F1
#
_cell.length_a   1.000
_cell.length_b   1.000
_cell.length_c   1.000
_cell.angle_alpha   90.00
_cell.angle_beta   90.00
_cell.angle_gamma   90.00
#
_symmetry.space_group_name_H-M   'P 1'
#
loop_
_entity.id
_entity.type
_entity.pdbx_description
1 polymer ?
#
loop_
_entity_poly.entity_id
_entity_poly.type
_entity_poly.pdbx_seq_one_letter_code
_entity_poly.pdbx_strand_id
1 'polypeptide(L)'
;MGDFAQNGAIATLHDFGTRTTEELESELSVFSGYRPMELILPSLYSELEGDALGHIVEEISKTSYLGHIVIGLDRADRDQYEHAYSFFSRLKTPFSLLWNDGPRLRAIQNELEDKGLAPTEPGKGRNVWYCIGFTNARGKADAVALHDCDVLTYDRRMLARLFYPMANPAFQFEFCKGYYPRVADGKMNGRVNRLLVSPLLMAMEQVLGPSDYISFMRSFRYPLAGEFSFRRSLIPELRIPSDWGLEVGILSEMQRNQASNRICQVDLAETYDHK
;
A
#
# COMPACT_ATOMS: atom_id res chain seq x y z
N MET A 1 24.68 -1.50 8.29
CA MET A 1 24.33 -2.09 9.60
C MET A 1 22.83 -2.02 9.70
N GLY A 2 22.14 -3.16 9.83
CA GLY A 2 20.67 -3.16 9.92
C GLY A 2 20.20 -2.41 11.17
N ASP A 3 19.16 -1.59 11.03
CA ASP A 3 18.45 -1.04 12.19
C ASP A 3 17.84 -2.22 12.96
N PHE A 4 18.03 -2.28 14.28
CA PHE A 4 17.48 -3.30 15.17
C PHE A 4 16.67 -2.68 16.32
N ALA A 5 16.46 -1.36 16.27
CA ALA A 5 15.85 -0.62 17.36
C ALA A 5 14.32 -0.77 17.38
N GLN A 6 13.79 -1.27 18.50
CA GLN A 6 12.37 -1.50 18.74
C GLN A 6 11.84 -0.55 19.82
N ASN A 7 11.91 0.76 19.56
CA ASN A 7 11.68 1.80 20.57
C ASN A 7 10.33 2.53 20.42
N GLY A 8 9.43 2.03 19.56
CA GLY A 8 8.14 2.67 19.24
C GLY A 8 6.94 1.87 19.74
N ALA A 9 5.75 2.46 19.58
CA ALA A 9 4.47 1.85 19.96
C ALA A 9 4.06 0.65 19.07
N ILE A 10 4.66 0.53 17.89
CA ILE A 10 4.34 -0.50 16.88
C ILE A 10 5.53 -1.46 16.70
N ALA A 11 5.25 -2.69 16.28
CA ALA A 11 6.29 -3.67 15.98
C ALA A 11 7.07 -3.31 14.70
N THR A 12 8.39 -3.50 14.68
CA THR A 12 9.23 -3.35 13.49
C THR A 12 9.74 -4.72 13.05
N LEU A 13 9.44 -5.10 11.80
CA LEU A 13 9.86 -6.36 11.20
C LEU A 13 11.03 -6.09 10.26
N HIS A 14 12.23 -6.32 10.77
CA HIS A 14 13.49 -6.04 10.09
C HIS A 14 13.79 -7.05 8.95
N ASP A 15 14.58 -6.64 7.96
CA ASP A 15 15.30 -7.60 7.11
C ASP A 15 16.72 -7.75 7.61
N PHE A 16 17.14 -8.99 7.83
CA PHE A 16 18.54 -9.32 8.09
C PHE A 16 19.17 -10.09 6.93
N GLY A 17 18.46 -10.25 5.81
CA GLY A 17 18.95 -11.01 4.65
C GLY A 17 19.10 -12.51 4.91
N THR A 18 18.56 -13.01 6.02
CA THR A 18 18.70 -14.42 6.44
C THR A 18 17.71 -15.36 5.79
N ARG A 19 16.68 -14.82 5.13
CA ARG A 19 15.62 -15.58 4.46
C ARG A 19 15.55 -15.18 2.99
N THR A 20 15.46 -16.16 2.11
CA THR A 20 15.33 -15.92 0.66
C THR A 20 13.91 -15.49 0.31
N THR A 21 13.74 -14.95 -0.90
CA THR A 21 12.41 -14.56 -1.40
C THR A 21 11.54 -15.79 -1.60
N GLU A 22 12.12 -16.86 -2.13
CA GLU A 22 11.43 -18.13 -2.42
C GLU A 22 10.91 -18.79 -1.13
N GLU A 23 11.65 -18.69 -0.01
CA GLU A 23 11.19 -19.18 1.29
C GLU A 23 9.94 -18.43 1.77
N LEU A 24 9.93 -17.09 1.65
CA LEU A 24 8.78 -16.28 2.02
C LEU A 24 7.57 -16.60 1.13
N GLU A 25 7.77 -16.69 -0.19
CA GLU A 25 6.70 -16.96 -1.14
C GLU A 25 6.13 -18.38 -1.03
N SER A 26 6.96 -19.37 -0.68
CA SER A 26 6.52 -20.74 -0.42
C SER A 26 5.55 -20.79 0.76
N GLU A 27 5.90 -20.11 1.86
CA GLU A 27 5.00 -20.00 3.02
C GLU A 27 3.74 -19.19 2.69
N LEU A 28 3.86 -18.06 1.98
CA LEU A 28 2.71 -17.28 1.53
C LEU A 28 1.77 -18.11 0.63
N SER A 29 2.32 -19.00 -0.19
CA SER A 29 1.51 -19.89 -1.04
C SER A 29 0.73 -20.92 -0.22
N VAL A 30 1.25 -21.34 0.94
CA VAL A 30 0.47 -22.12 1.91
C VAL A 30 -0.57 -21.24 2.60
N PHE A 31 -0.17 -20.02 2.99
CA PHE A 31 -1.02 -19.09 3.73
C PHE A 31 -2.22 -18.60 2.91
N SER A 32 -2.07 -18.46 1.60
CA SER A 32 -3.12 -18.03 0.68
C SER A 32 -4.35 -18.95 0.69
N GLY A 33 -4.17 -20.23 1.04
CA GLY A 33 -5.25 -21.22 1.10
C GLY A 33 -6.30 -20.94 2.19
N TYR A 34 -5.92 -20.26 3.27
CA TYR A 34 -6.84 -19.87 4.35
C TYR A 34 -6.91 -18.35 4.57
N ARG A 35 -5.94 -17.59 4.06
CA ARG A 35 -5.95 -16.13 4.00
C ARG A 35 -5.71 -15.66 2.56
N PRO A 36 -6.75 -15.64 1.73
CA PRO A 36 -6.62 -15.18 0.35
C PRO A 36 -6.08 -13.75 0.30
N MET A 37 -5.10 -13.53 -0.58
CA MET A 37 -4.40 -12.25 -0.73
C MET A 37 -4.81 -11.57 -2.03
N GLU A 38 -5.18 -10.29 -1.97
CA GLU A 38 -5.44 -9.46 -3.15
C GLU A 38 -4.55 -8.20 -3.13
N LEU A 39 -4.00 -7.84 -4.28
CA LEU A 39 -3.12 -6.69 -4.45
C LEU A 39 -3.87 -5.55 -5.16
N ILE A 40 -3.71 -4.33 -4.66
CA ILE A 40 -4.21 -3.09 -5.26
C ILE A 40 -3.05 -2.34 -5.91
N LEU A 41 -3.25 -1.95 -7.17
CA LEU A 41 -2.32 -1.15 -7.97
C LEU A 41 -3.05 0.11 -8.47
N PRO A 42 -3.00 1.23 -7.73
CA PRO A 42 -3.51 2.51 -8.21
C PRO A 42 -2.52 3.08 -9.23
N SER A 43 -3.00 3.41 -10.42
CA SER A 43 -2.16 3.86 -11.53
C SER A 43 -2.77 4.99 -12.35
N LEU A 44 -1.93 5.91 -12.79
CA LEU A 44 -2.23 6.86 -13.85
C LEU A 44 -1.93 6.22 -15.20
N TYR A 45 -2.70 6.53 -16.25
CA TYR A 45 -2.37 6.04 -17.60
C TYR A 45 -0.93 6.38 -18.03
N SER A 46 -0.43 7.57 -17.67
CA SER A 46 0.94 8.01 -17.98
C SER A 46 2.05 7.14 -17.37
N GLU A 47 1.74 6.32 -16.35
CA GLU A 47 2.73 5.39 -15.76
C GLU A 47 2.97 4.17 -16.64
N LEU A 48 2.00 3.79 -17.49
CA LEU A 48 2.18 2.71 -18.47
C LEU A 48 3.22 3.07 -19.54
N GLU A 49 3.46 4.35 -19.75
CA GLU A 49 4.47 4.89 -20.67
C GLU A 49 5.85 5.04 -19.98
N GLY A 50 5.92 4.80 -18.67
CA GLY A 50 7.16 4.89 -17.88
C GLY A 50 7.90 3.55 -17.76
N ASP A 51 9.12 3.63 -17.25
CA ASP A 51 10.03 2.47 -17.16
C ASP A 51 9.70 1.51 -16.00
N ALA A 52 8.99 1.97 -14.97
CA ALA A 52 8.72 1.21 -13.76
C ALA A 52 7.67 0.10 -13.95
N LEU A 53 6.49 0.46 -14.46
CA LEU A 53 5.31 -0.39 -14.38
C LEU A 53 5.44 -1.70 -15.19
N GLY A 54 6.20 -1.68 -16.28
CA GLY A 54 6.52 -2.88 -17.05
C GLY A 54 7.24 -3.93 -16.19
N HIS A 55 8.28 -3.50 -15.45
CA HIS A 55 9.04 -4.35 -14.55
C HIS A 55 8.19 -4.84 -13.36
N ILE A 56 7.38 -3.97 -12.78
CA ILE A 56 6.45 -4.32 -11.68
C ILE A 56 5.52 -5.47 -12.10
N VAL A 57 4.91 -5.38 -13.27
CA VAL A 57 4.03 -6.43 -13.81
C VAL A 57 4.78 -7.74 -14.02
N GLU A 58 6.02 -7.69 -14.51
CA GLU A 58 6.86 -8.88 -14.69
C GLU A 58 7.21 -9.56 -13.36
N GLU A 59 7.58 -8.79 -12.34
CA GLU A 59 7.88 -9.31 -11.00
C GLU A 59 6.64 -9.91 -10.33
N ILE A 60 5.50 -9.21 -10.36
CA ILE A 60 4.24 -9.73 -9.81
C ILE A 60 3.82 -11.03 -10.52
N SER A 61 4.03 -11.12 -11.83
CA SER A 61 3.70 -12.30 -12.63
C SER A 61 4.52 -13.55 -12.29
N LYS A 62 5.58 -13.42 -11.47
CA LYS A 62 6.37 -14.54 -10.94
C LYS A 62 5.78 -15.11 -9.65
N THR A 63 4.83 -14.41 -9.02
CA THR A 63 4.20 -14.82 -7.75
C THR A 63 3.04 -15.80 -7.96
N SER A 64 2.78 -16.66 -6.98
CA SER A 64 1.71 -17.69 -7.03
C SER A 64 0.72 -17.63 -5.86
N TYR A 65 0.91 -16.71 -4.91
CA TYR A 65 0.11 -16.62 -3.68
C TYR A 65 -1.03 -15.59 -3.77
N LEU A 66 -1.08 -14.77 -4.81
CA LEU A 66 -2.16 -13.80 -5.04
C LEU A 66 -3.40 -14.47 -5.65
N GLY A 67 -4.57 -14.21 -5.08
CA GLY A 67 -5.85 -14.65 -5.63
C GLY A 67 -6.45 -13.69 -6.67
N HIS A 68 -6.13 -12.39 -6.56
CA HIS A 68 -6.59 -11.38 -7.51
C HIS A 68 -5.74 -10.11 -7.44
N ILE A 69 -5.75 -9.32 -8.51
CA ILE A 69 -5.16 -7.98 -8.57
C ILE A 69 -6.23 -6.98 -8.98
N VAL A 70 -6.41 -5.91 -8.21
CA VAL A 70 -7.32 -4.81 -8.52
C VAL A 70 -6.49 -3.62 -8.97
N ILE A 71 -6.72 -3.16 -10.19
CA ILE A 71 -5.97 -2.08 -10.79
C ILE A 71 -6.91 -0.91 -10.98
N GLY A 72 -6.59 0.24 -10.41
CA GLY A 72 -7.37 1.45 -10.59
C GLY A 72 -6.69 2.39 -11.57
N LEU A 73 -7.33 2.65 -12.70
CA LEU A 73 -6.79 3.46 -13.79
C LEU A 73 -7.46 4.85 -13.82
N ASP A 74 -6.63 5.87 -13.59
CA ASP A 74 -7.00 7.28 -13.68
C ASP A 74 -6.44 7.92 -14.96
N ARG A 75 -7.10 9.00 -15.41
CA ARG A 75 -6.69 9.87 -16.52
C ARG A 75 -6.48 9.12 -17.83
N ALA A 76 -7.38 8.18 -18.13
CA ALA A 76 -7.44 7.47 -19.40
C ALA A 76 -8.71 7.84 -20.18
N ASP A 77 -8.62 7.89 -21.51
CA ASP A 77 -9.75 7.75 -22.42
C ASP A 77 -10.06 6.28 -22.74
N ARG A 78 -10.97 6.04 -23.69
CA ARG A 78 -11.42 4.68 -24.05
C ARG A 78 -10.31 3.86 -24.70
N ASP A 79 -9.56 4.44 -25.62
CA ASP A 79 -8.52 3.73 -26.36
C ASP A 79 -7.34 3.44 -25.42
N GLN A 80 -7.02 4.40 -24.56
CA GLN A 80 -6.05 4.28 -23.47
C GLN A 80 -6.44 3.20 -22.46
N TYR A 81 -7.72 3.08 -22.11
CA TYR A 81 -8.22 1.99 -21.28
C TYR A 81 -8.03 0.62 -21.93
N GLU A 82 -8.33 0.49 -23.22
CA GLU A 82 -8.14 -0.78 -23.96
C GLU A 82 -6.65 -1.14 -24.08
N HIS A 83 -5.80 -0.16 -24.32
CA HIS A 83 -4.35 -0.32 -24.26
C HIS A 83 -3.88 -0.79 -22.87
N ALA A 84 -4.37 -0.15 -21.80
CA ALA A 84 -4.04 -0.53 -20.43
C ALA A 84 -4.49 -1.96 -20.10
N TYR A 85 -5.67 -2.37 -20.56
CA TYR A 85 -6.14 -3.73 -20.37
C TYR A 85 -5.21 -4.76 -21.04
N SER A 86 -4.79 -4.49 -22.28
CA SER A 86 -3.80 -5.31 -23.00
C SER A 86 -2.44 -5.33 -22.30
N PHE A 87 -1.99 -4.20 -21.76
CA PHE A 87 -0.75 -4.11 -21.01
C PHE A 87 -0.77 -5.00 -19.75
N PHE A 88 -1.86 -4.98 -18.99
CA PHE A 88 -2.01 -5.76 -17.76
C PHE A 88 -2.38 -7.23 -18.00
N SER A 89 -2.80 -7.62 -19.22
CA SER A 89 -3.04 -9.04 -19.54
C SER A 89 -1.79 -9.92 -19.52
N ARG A 90 -0.60 -9.32 -19.34
CA ARG A 90 0.65 -10.03 -19.05
C ARG A 90 0.68 -10.63 -17.64
N LEU A 91 -0.15 -10.14 -16.72
CA LEU A 91 -0.30 -10.72 -15.39
C LEU A 91 -0.80 -12.17 -15.49
N LYS A 92 -0.15 -13.07 -14.75
CA LYS A 92 -0.60 -14.47 -14.63
C LYS A 92 -1.71 -14.66 -13.60
N THR A 93 -1.92 -13.66 -12.75
CA THR A 93 -2.98 -13.64 -11.73
C THR A 93 -4.23 -12.97 -12.30
N PRO A 94 -5.44 -13.50 -12.03
CA PRO A 94 -6.67 -12.83 -12.44
C PRO A 94 -6.74 -11.39 -11.92
N PHE A 95 -7.15 -10.46 -12.77
CA PHE A 95 -7.22 -9.04 -12.39
C PHE A 95 -8.53 -8.39 -12.82
N SER A 96 -8.81 -7.23 -12.21
CA SER A 96 -9.89 -6.32 -12.60
C SER A 96 -9.30 -4.94 -12.85
N LEU A 97 -9.65 -4.32 -13.97
CA LEU A 97 -9.25 -2.95 -14.30
C LEU A 97 -10.43 -2.00 -14.08
N LEU A 98 -10.29 -1.13 -13.09
CA LEU A 98 -11.25 -0.12 -12.68
C LEU A 98 -10.90 1.20 -13.38
N TRP A 99 -11.61 1.55 -14.45
CA TRP A 99 -11.43 2.83 -15.14
C TRP A 99 -12.23 3.93 -14.43
N ASN A 100 -11.56 4.67 -13.53
CA ASN A 100 -12.21 5.62 -12.62
C ASN A 100 -12.89 6.77 -13.38
N ASP A 101 -12.29 7.20 -14.49
CA ASP A 101 -12.85 8.19 -15.41
C ASP A 101 -13.88 7.61 -16.39
N GLY A 102 -14.03 6.29 -16.43
CA GLY A 102 -14.93 5.60 -17.33
C GLY A 102 -16.41 5.77 -16.97
N PRO A 103 -17.31 5.58 -17.94
CA PRO A 103 -18.75 5.80 -17.73
C PRO A 103 -19.34 4.93 -16.61
N ARG A 104 -18.81 3.72 -16.40
CA ARG A 104 -19.30 2.79 -15.37
C ARG A 104 -18.96 3.26 -13.96
N LEU A 105 -17.72 3.69 -13.71
CA LEU A 105 -17.34 4.20 -12.39
C LEU A 105 -17.83 5.63 -12.15
N ARG A 106 -17.98 6.45 -13.18
CA ARG A 106 -18.69 7.73 -13.05
C ARG A 106 -20.15 7.55 -12.63
N ALA A 107 -20.84 6.54 -13.16
CA ALA A 107 -22.21 6.24 -12.72
C ALA A 107 -22.26 5.84 -11.23
N ILE A 108 -21.31 5.01 -10.77
CA ILE A 108 -21.19 4.64 -9.36
C ILE A 108 -20.82 5.85 -8.49
N GLN A 109 -19.90 6.70 -8.95
CA GLN A 109 -19.56 7.96 -8.28
C GLN A 109 -20.81 8.81 -8.07
N ASN A 110 -21.61 9.05 -9.12
CA ASN A 110 -22.81 9.85 -9.01
C ASN A 110 -23.82 9.26 -8.00
N GLU A 111 -24.02 7.94 -8.01
CA GLU A 111 -24.90 7.27 -7.05
C GLU A 111 -24.41 7.43 -5.60
N LEU A 112 -23.09 7.38 -5.39
CA LEU A 112 -22.47 7.59 -4.08
C LEU A 112 -22.51 9.07 -3.67
N GLU A 113 -22.37 10.01 -4.62
CA GLU A 113 -22.49 11.45 -4.39
C GLU A 113 -23.90 11.82 -3.92
N ASP A 114 -24.93 11.27 -4.59
CA ASP A 114 -26.34 11.44 -4.22
C ASP A 114 -26.63 10.96 -2.79
N LYS A 115 -25.84 10.00 -2.29
CA LYS A 115 -25.92 9.45 -0.93
C LYS A 115 -24.99 10.14 0.07
N GLY A 116 -24.17 11.10 -0.37
CA GLY A 116 -23.17 11.78 0.47
C GLY A 116 -22.01 10.88 0.91
N LEU A 117 -21.71 9.83 0.13
CA LEU A 117 -20.68 8.82 0.44
C LEU A 117 -19.46 8.89 -0.47
N ALA A 118 -19.55 9.56 -1.62
CA ALA A 118 -18.47 9.53 -2.60
C ALA A 118 -17.26 10.38 -2.17
N PRO A 119 -16.03 9.95 -2.52
CA PRO A 119 -14.86 10.80 -2.41
C PRO A 119 -14.99 12.02 -3.34
N THR A 120 -14.78 13.22 -2.81
CA THR A 120 -14.97 14.49 -3.54
C THR A 120 -13.73 14.93 -4.29
N GLU A 121 -12.55 14.73 -3.71
CA GLU A 121 -11.29 15.20 -4.28
C GLU A 121 -10.71 14.20 -5.28
N PRO A 122 -10.25 14.66 -6.47
CA PRO A 122 -9.53 13.80 -7.40
C PRO A 122 -8.12 13.50 -6.89
N GLY A 123 -7.61 12.30 -7.17
CA GLY A 123 -6.24 11.92 -6.88
C GLY A 123 -6.09 10.45 -6.47
N LYS A 124 -4.88 10.08 -6.07
CA LYS A 124 -4.51 8.72 -5.66
C LYS A 124 -5.42 8.20 -4.54
N GLY A 125 -5.76 9.02 -3.55
CA GLY A 125 -6.67 8.64 -2.46
C GLY A 125 -8.05 8.18 -2.96
N ARG A 126 -8.67 8.91 -3.90
CA ARG A 126 -9.93 8.51 -4.55
C ARG A 126 -9.79 7.20 -5.33
N ASN A 127 -8.71 7.03 -6.08
CA ASN A 127 -8.44 5.81 -6.84
C ASN A 127 -8.36 4.59 -5.90
N VAL A 128 -7.57 4.73 -4.83
CA VAL A 128 -7.42 3.70 -3.80
C VAL A 128 -8.75 3.42 -3.09
N TRP A 129 -9.55 4.44 -2.80
CA TRP A 129 -10.87 4.29 -2.20
C TRP A 129 -11.78 3.38 -3.04
N TYR A 130 -11.83 3.60 -4.37
CA TYR A 130 -12.60 2.75 -5.28
C TYR A 130 -12.05 1.32 -5.37
N CYS A 131 -10.73 1.16 -5.42
CA CYS A 131 -10.09 -0.14 -5.43
C CYS A 131 -10.40 -0.94 -4.15
N ILE A 132 -10.34 -0.30 -2.98
CA ILE A 132 -10.67 -0.92 -1.69
C ILE A 132 -12.16 -1.26 -1.63
N GLY A 133 -13.03 -0.35 -2.07
CA GLY A 133 -14.48 -0.58 -2.16
C GLY A 133 -14.81 -1.79 -3.02
N PHE A 134 -14.19 -1.91 -4.20
CA PHE A 134 -14.34 -3.05 -5.09
C PHE A 134 -13.79 -4.34 -4.48
N THR A 135 -12.60 -4.30 -3.88
CA THR A 135 -12.00 -5.44 -3.15
C THR A 135 -12.92 -5.93 -2.04
N ASN A 136 -13.54 -5.01 -1.30
CA ASN A 136 -14.50 -5.35 -0.28
C ASN A 136 -15.78 -5.97 -0.86
N ALA A 137 -16.32 -5.39 -1.95
CA ALA A 137 -17.50 -5.90 -2.62
C ALA A 137 -17.28 -7.31 -3.20
N ARG A 138 -16.06 -7.63 -3.65
CA ARG A 138 -15.70 -8.95 -4.17
C ARG A 138 -15.81 -10.06 -3.16
N GLY A 139 -15.66 -9.79 -1.86
CA GLY A 139 -15.93 -10.80 -0.85
C GLY A 139 -14.80 -11.82 -0.60
N LYS A 140 -13.69 -11.77 -1.33
CA LYS A 140 -12.72 -12.89 -1.38
C LYS A 140 -11.43 -12.68 -0.59
N ALA A 141 -10.90 -11.46 -0.57
CA ALA A 141 -9.66 -11.17 0.14
C ALA A 141 -9.85 -11.32 1.66
N ASP A 142 -8.82 -11.83 2.34
CA ASP A 142 -8.64 -11.68 3.78
C ASP A 142 -7.51 -10.68 4.07
N ALA A 143 -6.43 -10.74 3.30
CA ALA A 143 -5.34 -9.78 3.34
C ALA A 143 -5.31 -8.96 2.03
N VAL A 144 -5.14 -7.65 2.16
CA VAL A 144 -5.06 -6.71 1.05
C VAL A 144 -3.73 -5.96 1.16
N ALA A 145 -3.01 -5.80 0.06
CA ALA A 145 -1.84 -4.94 0.00
C ALA A 145 -2.00 -3.88 -1.09
N LEU A 146 -1.28 -2.78 -0.94
CA LEU A 146 -1.18 -1.70 -1.91
C LEU A 146 0.29 -1.46 -2.23
N HIS A 147 0.60 -1.32 -3.52
CA HIS A 147 1.91 -0.91 -4.01
C HIS A 147 1.76 0.23 -5.01
N ASP A 148 2.70 1.15 -5.00
CA ASP A 148 2.77 2.20 -6.02
C ASP A 148 3.24 1.64 -7.38
N CYS A 149 2.76 2.27 -8.45
CA CYS A 149 3.01 1.83 -9.83
C CYS A 149 4.22 2.51 -10.49
N ASP A 150 5.00 3.29 -9.72
CA ASP A 150 6.12 4.11 -10.18
C ASP A 150 7.47 3.73 -9.54
N VAL A 151 7.54 2.55 -8.91
CA VAL A 151 8.74 2.01 -8.26
C VAL A 151 9.71 1.43 -9.28
N LEU A 152 10.84 2.08 -9.49
CA LEU A 152 11.86 1.68 -10.46
C LEU A 152 12.65 0.45 -10.01
N THR A 153 12.85 0.32 -8.70
CA THR A 153 13.62 -0.77 -8.07
C THR A 153 12.72 -1.86 -7.51
N TYR A 154 11.55 -2.09 -8.12
CA TYR A 154 10.57 -3.03 -7.59
C TYR A 154 11.12 -4.46 -7.59
N ASP A 155 11.02 -5.15 -6.47
CA ASP A 155 11.37 -6.57 -6.34
C ASP A 155 10.18 -7.31 -5.72
N ARG A 156 9.81 -8.48 -6.24
CA ARG A 156 8.71 -9.31 -5.71
C ARG A 156 8.86 -9.66 -4.22
N ARG A 157 10.08 -9.61 -3.68
CA ARG A 157 10.37 -9.70 -2.24
C ARG A 157 9.66 -8.61 -1.46
N MET A 158 9.59 -7.38 -1.96
CA MET A 158 8.88 -6.28 -1.30
C MET A 158 7.42 -6.67 -1.07
N LEU A 159 6.77 -7.20 -2.11
CA LEU A 159 5.40 -7.68 -2.03
C LEU A 159 5.24 -8.84 -1.05
N ALA A 160 6.14 -9.83 -1.12
CA ALA A 160 6.12 -10.97 -0.20
C ALA A 160 6.23 -10.49 1.26
N ARG A 161 7.17 -9.59 1.55
CA ARG A 161 7.39 -9.05 2.89
C ARG A 161 6.26 -8.17 3.37
N LEU A 162 5.60 -7.43 2.48
CA LEU A 162 4.44 -6.62 2.83
C LEU A 162 3.24 -7.49 3.19
N PHE A 163 3.02 -8.61 2.49
CA PHE A 163 1.93 -9.55 2.83
C PHE A 163 2.22 -10.42 4.05
N TYR A 164 3.47 -10.76 4.30
CA TYR A 164 3.85 -11.75 5.31
C TYR A 164 3.24 -11.48 6.71
N PRO A 165 3.22 -10.24 7.25
CA PRO A 165 2.61 -9.93 8.53
C PRO A 165 1.10 -10.19 8.58
N MET A 166 0.42 -10.01 7.44
CA MET A 166 -1.01 -10.25 7.30
C MET A 166 -1.29 -11.73 7.04
N ALA A 167 -0.49 -12.42 6.24
CA ALA A 167 -0.75 -13.80 5.86
C ALA A 167 -0.36 -14.80 6.96
N ASN A 168 0.72 -14.56 7.70
CA ASN A 168 1.25 -15.52 8.67
C ASN A 168 0.30 -15.74 9.86
N PRO A 169 -0.16 -16.98 10.15
CA PRO A 169 -1.18 -17.26 11.15
C PRO A 169 -0.66 -17.14 12.59
N ALA A 170 0.66 -17.21 12.78
CA ALA A 170 1.30 -16.94 14.06
C ALA A 170 1.28 -15.45 14.41
N PHE A 171 1.03 -14.59 13.43
CA PHE A 171 0.93 -13.15 13.64
C PHE A 171 -0.52 -12.69 13.78
N GLN A 172 -0.67 -11.70 14.64
CA GLN A 172 -1.93 -11.13 15.07
C GLN A 172 -2.08 -9.67 14.58
N PHE A 173 -1.30 -9.27 13.57
CA PHE A 173 -1.34 -7.93 13.00
C PHE A 173 -2.56 -7.77 12.07
N GLU A 174 -3.12 -6.56 12.10
CA GLU A 174 -4.24 -6.12 11.27
C GLU A 174 -3.80 -5.08 10.22
N PHE A 175 -2.69 -4.37 10.47
CA PHE A 175 -2.12 -3.37 9.56
C PHE A 175 -0.60 -3.42 9.56
N CYS A 176 0.00 -3.30 8.39
CA CYS A 176 1.44 -3.22 8.19
C CYS A 176 1.81 -2.08 7.24
N LYS A 177 2.72 -1.19 7.68
CA LYS A 177 3.30 -0.14 6.84
C LYS A 177 4.67 -0.56 6.31
N GLY A 178 4.92 -0.40 5.02
CA GLY A 178 6.26 -0.53 4.47
C GLY A 178 7.17 0.61 4.91
N TYR A 179 8.45 0.34 5.10
CA TYR A 179 9.48 1.37 5.18
C TYR A 179 10.73 0.96 4.40
N TYR A 180 11.45 1.97 3.93
CA TYR A 180 12.66 1.77 3.13
C TYR A 180 13.48 3.07 3.11
N PRO A 181 14.80 2.99 2.98
CA PRO A 181 15.62 4.14 2.70
C PRO A 181 15.45 4.55 1.23
N ARG A 182 15.07 5.81 1.00
CA ARG A 182 15.04 6.37 -0.35
C ARG A 182 16.44 6.84 -0.76
N VAL A 183 17.16 6.01 -1.51
CA VAL A 183 18.51 6.28 -2.00
C VAL A 183 18.58 5.94 -3.48
N ALA A 184 18.95 6.93 -4.30
CA ALA A 184 19.10 6.79 -5.75
C ALA A 184 20.19 7.76 -6.24
N ASP A 185 20.97 7.36 -7.24
CA ASP A 185 22.05 8.17 -7.84
C ASP A 185 23.03 8.79 -6.83
N GLY A 186 23.37 8.04 -5.77
CA GLY A 186 24.23 8.51 -4.69
C GLY A 186 23.64 9.64 -3.83
N LYS A 187 22.34 9.90 -3.95
CA LYS A 187 21.60 10.92 -3.19
C LYS A 187 20.52 10.29 -2.32
N MET A 188 20.20 10.96 -1.21
CA MET A 188 19.12 10.57 -0.32
C MET A 188 17.86 11.39 -0.61
N ASN A 189 16.79 10.72 -0.99
CA ASN A 189 15.48 11.27 -1.31
C ASN A 189 14.56 11.29 -0.07
N GLY A 190 13.26 11.56 -0.25
CA GLY A 190 12.29 11.61 0.86
C GLY A 190 12.37 12.88 1.72
N ARG A 191 12.69 14.02 1.10
CA ARG A 191 12.83 15.33 1.76
C ARG A 191 11.63 15.70 2.65
N VAL A 192 10.40 15.48 2.17
CA VAL A 192 9.18 15.80 2.95
C VAL A 192 9.14 14.99 4.24
N ASN A 193 9.40 13.69 4.19
CA ASN A 193 9.40 12.85 5.39
C ASN A 193 10.52 13.27 6.38
N ARG A 194 11.74 13.46 5.86
CA ARG A 194 12.96 13.72 6.65
C ARG A 194 13.04 15.13 7.21
N LEU A 195 12.69 16.14 6.41
CA LEU A 195 12.96 17.55 6.69
C LEU A 195 11.71 18.32 7.11
N LEU A 196 10.52 17.75 6.93
CA LEU A 196 9.26 18.37 7.35
C LEU A 196 8.52 17.49 8.37
N VAL A 197 8.07 16.29 7.99
CA VAL A 197 7.18 15.49 8.85
C VAL A 197 7.85 15.09 10.17
N SER A 198 9.04 14.48 10.12
CA SER A 198 9.71 14.02 11.34
C SER A 198 10.08 15.19 12.27
N PRO A 199 10.70 16.29 11.78
CA PRO A 199 10.97 17.47 12.62
C PRO A 199 9.69 18.15 13.14
N LEU A 200 8.62 18.21 12.34
CA LEU A 200 7.35 18.80 12.75
C LEU A 200 6.74 18.01 13.91
N LEU A 201 6.69 16.68 13.81
CA LEU A 201 6.17 15.84 14.89
C LEU A 201 6.99 15.99 16.18
N MET A 202 8.32 16.09 16.07
CA MET A 202 9.18 16.37 17.23
C MET A 202 8.91 17.74 17.84
N ALA A 203 8.77 18.79 17.02
CA ALA A 203 8.47 20.14 17.49
C ALA A 203 7.09 20.22 18.15
N MET A 204 6.08 19.55 17.57
CA MET A 204 4.74 19.46 18.14
C MET A 204 4.74 18.79 19.52
N GLU A 205 5.48 17.69 19.69
CA GLU A 205 5.61 17.02 21.00
C GLU A 205 6.31 17.92 22.04
N GLN A 206 7.34 18.68 21.62
CA GLN A 206 8.03 19.62 22.51
C GLN A 206 7.14 20.77 22.97
N VAL A 207 6.30 21.30 22.08
CA VAL A 207 5.43 22.45 22.36
C VAL A 207 4.16 22.04 23.10
N LEU A 208 3.54 20.93 22.69
CA LEU A 208 2.24 20.46 23.22
C LEU A 208 2.40 19.53 24.43
N GLY A 209 3.59 18.97 24.65
CA GLY A 209 3.86 17.96 25.66
C GLY A 209 3.59 16.53 25.18
N PRO A 210 3.65 15.54 26.11
CA PRO A 210 3.44 14.13 25.78
C PRO A 210 2.08 13.89 25.10
N SER A 211 2.10 13.18 23.98
CA SER A 211 0.90 12.86 23.20
C SER A 211 1.00 11.46 22.62
N ASP A 212 0.02 10.60 22.93
CA ASP A 212 -0.05 9.24 22.40
C ASP A 212 -0.14 9.23 20.87
N TYR A 213 -0.90 10.17 20.30
CA TYR A 213 -1.01 10.33 18.85
C TYR A 213 0.34 10.68 18.22
N ILE A 214 1.05 11.68 18.77
CA ILE A 214 2.34 12.10 18.20
C ILE A 214 3.39 10.99 18.37
N SER A 215 3.43 10.32 19.53
CA SER A 215 4.31 9.18 19.79
C SER A 215 4.04 8.03 18.83
N PHE A 216 2.77 7.71 18.57
CA PHE A 216 2.37 6.72 17.58
C PHE A 216 2.84 7.10 16.17
N MET A 217 2.56 8.32 15.71
CA MET A 217 2.97 8.77 14.37
C MET A 217 4.50 8.75 14.21
N ARG A 218 5.25 9.09 15.26
CA ARG A 218 6.72 9.04 15.28
C ARG A 218 7.30 7.61 15.32
N SER A 219 6.49 6.62 15.65
CA SER A 219 6.94 5.22 15.70
C SER A 219 7.17 4.64 14.30
N PHE A 220 6.56 5.22 13.26
CA PHE A 220 6.80 4.85 11.87
C PHE A 220 8.11 5.45 11.35
N ARG A 221 8.96 4.61 10.77
CA ARG A 221 10.22 5.03 10.14
C ARG A 221 9.98 5.86 8.88
N TYR A 222 8.92 5.53 8.14
CA TYR A 222 8.54 6.23 6.92
C TYR A 222 7.01 6.34 6.82
N PRO A 223 6.37 7.27 7.57
CA PRO A 223 4.91 7.41 7.61
C PRO A 223 4.27 7.71 6.25
N LEU A 224 5.03 8.34 5.34
CA LEU A 224 4.58 8.69 3.99
C LEU A 224 4.79 7.59 2.94
N ALA A 225 5.07 6.34 3.33
CA ALA A 225 5.25 5.26 2.35
C ALA A 225 3.91 4.95 1.67
N GLY A 226 3.92 4.73 0.35
CA GLY A 226 2.73 4.28 -0.39
C GLY A 226 2.36 2.84 -0.04
N GLU A 227 3.35 2.02 0.31
CA GLU A 227 3.21 0.59 0.52
C GLU A 227 2.65 0.28 1.90
N PHE A 228 1.49 -0.36 1.94
CA PHE A 228 0.93 -0.91 3.16
C PHE A 228 0.07 -2.14 2.85
N SER A 229 -0.10 -3.00 3.85
CA SER A 229 -1.05 -4.10 3.82
C SER A 229 -1.91 -4.10 5.06
N PHE A 230 -3.09 -4.69 4.94
CA PHE A 230 -4.07 -4.71 6.00
C PHE A 230 -5.04 -5.88 5.84
N ARG A 231 -5.72 -6.20 6.92
CA ARG A 231 -6.82 -7.16 6.92
C ARG A 231 -8.07 -6.53 6.35
N ARG A 232 -8.80 -7.29 5.54
CA ARG A 232 -10.09 -6.84 5.00
C ARG A 232 -11.08 -6.46 6.10
N SER A 233 -11.00 -7.09 7.28
CA SER A 233 -11.79 -6.73 8.47
C SER A 233 -11.69 -5.24 8.84
N LEU A 234 -10.60 -4.56 8.49
CA LEU A 234 -10.43 -3.13 8.76
C LEU A 234 -11.22 -2.22 7.80
N ILE A 235 -11.59 -2.68 6.60
CA ILE A 235 -12.23 -1.82 5.58
C ILE A 235 -13.48 -1.09 6.09
N PRO A 236 -14.43 -1.74 6.80
CA PRO A 236 -15.62 -1.06 7.30
C PRO A 236 -15.34 0.06 8.31
N GLU A 237 -14.19 0.01 8.98
CA GLU A 237 -13.78 0.97 10.02
C GLU A 237 -12.87 2.07 9.48
N LEU A 238 -12.32 1.89 8.28
CA LEU A 238 -11.35 2.79 7.67
C LEU A 238 -12.04 3.97 6.99
N ARG A 239 -11.90 5.17 7.57
CA ARG A 239 -12.19 6.42 6.85
C ARG A 239 -10.99 6.77 5.97
N ILE A 240 -10.93 6.14 4.79
CA ILE A 240 -9.85 6.35 3.83
C ILE A 240 -9.89 7.81 3.35
N PRO A 241 -8.87 8.63 3.64
CA PRO A 241 -8.77 9.97 3.08
C PRO A 241 -8.65 9.87 1.56
N SER A 242 -9.50 10.60 0.84
CA SER A 242 -9.49 10.59 -0.63
C SER A 242 -8.45 11.54 -1.23
N ASP A 243 -7.75 12.31 -0.41
CA ASP A 243 -6.81 13.35 -0.80
C ASP A 243 -5.34 12.87 -0.74
N TRP A 244 -4.41 13.83 -0.88
CA TRP A 244 -2.96 13.63 -0.72
C TRP A 244 -2.55 13.25 0.72
N GLY A 245 -3.49 13.25 1.66
CA GLY A 245 -3.29 12.83 3.03
C GLY A 245 -3.51 11.33 3.25
N LEU A 246 -3.74 10.53 2.20
CA LEU A 246 -4.00 9.08 2.30
C LEU A 246 -3.02 8.38 3.27
N GLU A 247 -1.72 8.56 3.07
CA GLU A 247 -0.68 7.85 3.82
C GLU A 247 -0.64 8.24 5.29
N VAL A 248 -0.93 9.50 5.62
CA VAL A 248 -0.97 9.99 7.02
C VAL A 248 -2.31 9.68 7.67
N GLY A 249 -3.41 9.94 6.96
CA GLY A 249 -4.75 9.79 7.49
C GLY A 249 -5.10 8.32 7.73
N ILE A 250 -4.58 7.37 6.94
CA ILE A 250 -4.73 5.95 7.26
C ILE A 250 -4.04 5.59 8.59
N LEU A 251 -2.87 6.16 8.87
CA LEU A 251 -2.19 5.96 10.16
C LEU A 251 -2.99 6.61 11.30
N SER A 252 -3.58 7.78 11.06
CA SER A 252 -4.48 8.41 12.03
C SER A 252 -5.72 7.54 12.31
N GLU A 253 -6.29 6.89 11.30
CA GLU A 253 -7.39 5.93 11.48
C GLU A 253 -6.94 4.68 12.26
N MET A 254 -5.74 4.16 11.98
CA MET A 254 -5.17 3.05 12.75
C MET A 254 -4.96 3.43 14.22
N GLN A 255 -4.47 4.63 14.50
CA GLN A 255 -4.31 5.10 15.88
C GLN A 255 -5.65 5.21 16.61
N ARG A 256 -6.73 5.62 15.91
CA ARG A 256 -8.06 5.77 16.49
C ARG A 256 -8.75 4.44 16.76
N ASN A 257 -8.62 3.50 15.84
CA ASN A 257 -9.49 2.32 15.79
C ASN A 257 -8.78 1.02 16.19
N GLN A 258 -7.44 0.99 16.22
CA GLN A 258 -6.69 -0.24 16.42
C GLN A 258 -5.66 -0.14 17.56
N ALA A 259 -5.51 -1.23 18.30
CA ALA A 259 -4.47 -1.32 19.33
C ALA A 259 -3.08 -1.34 18.70
N SER A 260 -2.10 -0.64 19.27
CA SER A 260 -0.77 -0.50 18.66
C SER A 260 -0.03 -1.84 18.50
N ASN A 261 -0.33 -2.86 19.31
CA ASN A 261 0.22 -4.22 19.18
C ASN A 261 -0.38 -5.02 18.00
N ARG A 262 -1.47 -4.53 17.37
CA ARG A 262 -2.03 -5.05 16.12
C ARG A 262 -1.43 -4.38 14.89
N ILE A 263 -0.51 -3.42 15.08
CA ILE A 263 0.08 -2.62 14.03
C ILE A 263 1.58 -2.91 13.96
N CYS A 264 2.09 -3.10 12.75
CA CYS A 264 3.51 -3.22 12.53
C CYS A 264 4.00 -2.38 11.35
N GLN A 265 5.31 -2.29 11.21
CA GLN A 265 5.97 -1.84 10.01
C GLN A 265 7.00 -2.89 9.58
N VAL A 266 7.29 -2.95 8.29
CA VAL A 266 8.20 -3.94 7.72
C VAL A 266 9.22 -3.24 6.84
N ASP A 267 10.49 -3.61 6.98
CA ASP A 267 11.53 -3.21 6.04
C ASP A 267 11.13 -3.78 4.67
N LEU A 268 11.24 -3.04 3.58
CA LEU A 268 10.87 -3.59 2.26
C LEU A 268 12.07 -3.77 1.35
N ALA A 269 13.04 -2.86 1.40
CA ALA A 269 14.12 -2.82 0.44
C ALA A 269 15.35 -2.11 1.01
N GLU A 270 16.54 -2.52 0.57
CA GLU A 270 17.79 -1.83 0.89
C GLU A 270 17.94 -0.49 0.15
N THR A 271 17.36 -0.40 -1.05
CA THR A 271 17.30 0.80 -1.87
C THR A 271 15.92 0.92 -2.48
N TYR A 272 15.37 2.12 -2.47
CA TYR A 272 14.06 2.40 -3.05
C TYR A 272 14.11 3.66 -3.90
N ASP A 273 13.83 3.50 -5.19
CA ASP A 273 13.67 4.61 -6.13
C ASP A 273 12.26 4.65 -6.73
N HIS A 274 11.71 5.85 -6.82
CA HIS A 274 10.40 6.14 -7.42
C HIS A 274 10.39 7.53 -8.05
N LYS A 275 9.56 7.68 -9.07
CA LYS A 275 9.48 8.88 -9.93
C LYS A 275 8.92 10.12 -9.22
#